data_AF-A0A498P826-F1
#
_entry.id   AF-A0A498P826-F1
#
_cell.length_a   1.000
_cell.length_b   1.000
_cell.length_c   1.000
_cell.angle_alpha   90.00
_cell.angle_beta   90.00
_cell.angle_gamma   90.00
#
_symmetry.space_group_name_H-M   'P 1'
#
loop_
_entity.id
_entity.type
_entity.pdbx_description
1 polymer ?
#
loop_
_entity_poly.entity_id
_entity_poly.type
_entity_poly.pdbx_seq_one_letter_code
_entity_poly.pdbx_strand_id
1 'polypeptide(L)'
;MVREHNRKLRKAAKKKGITRKPKKDIGVPNSAPFKEEVLREAEQRKQELEALKEQNKIAKQQERAEKRKKDKEAASAGDEPLSKKAKKVIEESDVIVEVLDARDPLGYRCPQLEEMVLKHEGKKKLLFILNKIDLAPKDNVEKWLRYLEAECPTFLFKASMQLQDRTVSIEVACTMLF
;
A
#
# COMPACT_ATOMS: atom_id res chain seq x y z
N MET A 1 -27.11 -24.44 34.14
CA MET A 1 -28.52 -24.03 34.35
C MET A 1 -28.62 -22.67 35.04
N VAL A 2 -28.48 -21.57 34.29
CA VAL A 2 -28.99 -20.19 34.60
C VAL A 2 -29.09 -19.44 33.26
N ARG A 3 -28.05 -19.56 32.43
CA ARG A 3 -28.01 -19.02 31.04
C ARG A 3 -29.15 -19.52 30.17
N GLU A 4 -29.45 -20.81 30.21
CA GLU A 4 -30.56 -21.40 29.46
C GLU A 4 -31.93 -20.90 29.94
N HIS A 5 -32.10 -20.75 31.25
CA HIS A 5 -33.31 -20.19 31.84
C HIS A 5 -33.53 -18.75 31.38
N ASN A 6 -32.49 -17.91 31.42
CA ASN A 6 -32.53 -16.53 30.94
C ASN A 6 -32.77 -16.45 29.42
N ARG A 7 -32.24 -17.41 28.64
CA ARG A 7 -32.51 -17.53 27.20
C ARG A 7 -33.98 -17.86 26.93
N LYS A 8 -34.57 -18.77 27.72
CA LYS A 8 -35.99 -19.13 27.63
C LYS A 8 -36.89 -17.95 28.01
N LEU A 9 -36.56 -17.20 29.08
CA LEU A 9 -37.30 -15.99 29.48
C LEU A 9 -37.29 -14.91 28.39
N ARG A 10 -36.13 -14.64 27.76
CA ARG A 10 -36.03 -13.67 26.65
C ARG A 10 -36.84 -14.10 25.42
N LYS A 11 -36.81 -15.40 25.08
CA LYS A 11 -37.59 -15.94 23.95
C LYS A 11 -39.09 -15.94 24.24
N ALA A 12 -39.50 -16.24 25.47
CA ALA A 12 -40.89 -16.18 25.92
C ALA A 12 -41.44 -14.75 25.95
N ALA A 13 -40.64 -13.78 26.40
CA ALA A 13 -41.00 -12.35 26.37
C ALA A 13 -41.17 -11.82 24.93
N LYS A 14 -40.33 -12.25 23.99
CA LYS A 14 -40.49 -11.96 22.56
C LYS A 14 -41.73 -12.63 21.96
N LYS A 15 -42.04 -13.88 22.34
CA LYS A 15 -43.19 -14.65 21.81
C LYS A 15 -44.54 -14.15 22.34
N LYS A 16 -44.60 -13.58 23.55
CA LYS A 16 -45.81 -12.98 24.15
C LYS A 16 -46.18 -11.60 23.58
N GLY A 17 -45.44 -11.06 22.60
CA GLY A 17 -45.82 -9.82 21.92
C GLY A 17 -45.94 -8.60 22.86
N ILE A 18 -45.27 -8.61 24.01
CA ILE A 18 -45.16 -7.42 24.86
C ILE A 18 -44.19 -6.47 24.17
N THR A 19 -44.71 -5.72 23.20
CA THR A 19 -44.09 -4.47 22.77
C THR A 19 -44.16 -3.55 23.98
N ARG A 20 -43.00 -3.13 24.52
CA ARG A 20 -43.00 -2.03 25.50
C ARG A 20 -43.59 -0.84 24.77
N LYS A 21 -44.85 -0.51 25.02
CA LYS A 21 -45.44 0.74 24.53
C LYS A 21 -44.48 1.86 24.96
N PRO A 22 -44.08 2.78 24.07
CA PRO A 22 -43.29 3.93 24.49
C PRO A 22 -44.05 4.57 25.66
N LYS A 23 -43.36 4.79 26.78
CA LYS A 23 -43.97 5.51 27.90
C LYS A 23 -44.41 6.85 27.32
N LYS A 24 -45.72 7.11 27.32
CA LYS A 24 -46.24 8.44 26.95
C LYS A 24 -45.63 9.41 27.94
N ASP A 25 -45.00 10.47 27.45
CA ASP A 25 -44.44 11.49 28.31
C ASP A 25 -45.56 12.02 29.20
N ILE A 26 -45.40 11.84 30.51
CA ILE A 26 -46.23 12.53 31.50
C ILE A 26 -45.78 13.98 31.41
N GLY A 27 -46.40 14.72 30.49
CA GLY A 27 -46.06 16.11 30.22
C GLY A 27 -46.11 16.91 31.51
N VAL A 28 -45.07 17.72 31.75
CA VAL A 28 -44.95 18.59 32.92
C VAL A 28 -46.24 19.44 33.02
N PRO A 29 -46.98 19.38 34.15
CA PRO A 29 -48.22 20.12 34.32
C PRO A 29 -48.05 21.60 34.01
N ASN A 30 -49.05 22.21 33.38
CA ASN A 30 -49.02 23.58 32.87
C ASN A 30 -48.99 24.68 33.97
N SER A 31 -48.67 24.32 35.21
CA SER A 31 -48.61 25.23 36.36
C SER A 31 -47.21 25.38 36.95
N ALA A 32 -46.18 24.73 36.38
CA ALA A 32 -44.81 24.83 36.88
C ALA A 32 -44.12 26.13 36.40
N PRO A 33 -43.67 27.03 37.30
CA PRO A 33 -43.08 28.33 36.94
C PRO A 33 -41.74 28.23 36.18
N PHE A 34 -41.10 27.05 36.15
CA PHE A 34 -39.82 26.80 35.46
C PHE A 34 -39.98 25.99 34.16
N LYS A 35 -41.21 25.79 33.67
CA LYS A 35 -41.52 24.98 32.49
C LYS A 35 -40.83 25.49 31.22
N GLU A 36 -40.76 26.80 31.03
CA GLU A 36 -40.12 27.39 29.85
C GLU A 36 -38.60 27.20 29.85
N GLU A 37 -37.95 27.37 30.99
CA GLU A 37 -36.49 27.18 31.13
C GLU A 37 -36.09 25.72 30.88
N VAL A 38 -36.85 24.78 31.46
CA VAL A 38 -36.62 23.33 31.27
C VAL A 38 -36.84 22.90 29.82
N LEU A 39 -37.81 23.51 29.12
CA LEU A 39 -38.04 23.25 27.70
C LEU A 39 -36.90 23.80 26.83
N ARG A 40 -36.40 25.01 27.15
CA ARG A 40 -35.28 25.64 26.44
C ARG A 40 -33.97 24.88 26.61
N GLU A 41 -33.65 24.43 27.82
CA GLU A 41 -32.47 23.58 28.08
C GLU A 41 -32.57 22.25 27.32
N ALA A 42 -33.77 21.64 27.28
CA ALA A 42 -34.01 20.41 26.54
C ALA A 42 -33.83 20.59 25.03
N GLU A 43 -34.24 21.73 24.48
CA GLU A 43 -34.03 22.08 23.06
C GLU A 43 -32.56 22.31 22.74
N GLN A 44 -31.83 23.06 23.57
CA GLN A 44 -30.39 23.28 23.40
C GLN A 44 -29.61 21.96 23.44
N ARG A 45 -29.91 21.10 24.42
CA ARG A 45 -29.28 19.78 24.54
C ARG A 45 -29.58 18.87 23.34
N LYS A 46 -30.79 19.00 22.76
CA LYS A 46 -31.15 18.29 21.52
C LYS A 46 -30.35 18.81 20.33
N GLN A 47 -30.20 20.13 20.19
CA GLN A 47 -29.39 20.75 19.12
C GLN A 47 -27.91 20.38 19.23
N GLU A 48 -27.34 20.40 20.44
CA GLU A 48 -25.94 19.99 20.69
C GLU A 48 -25.70 18.52 20.33
N LEU A 49 -26.61 17.62 20.72
CA LEU A 49 -26.53 16.20 20.37
C LEU A 49 -26.68 15.97 18.86
N GLU A 50 -27.49 16.76 18.18
CA GLU A 50 -27.65 16.69 16.72
C GLU A 50 -26.40 17.21 16.00
N ALA A 51 -25.83 18.33 16.44
CA ALA A 51 -24.57 18.87 15.93
C ALA A 51 -23.41 17.89 16.15
N LEU A 52 -23.29 17.31 17.35
CA LEU A 52 -22.25 16.32 17.65
C LEU A 52 -22.41 15.04 16.82
N LYS A 53 -23.64 14.60 16.55
CA LYS A 53 -23.91 13.45 15.67
C LYS A 53 -23.51 13.75 14.24
N GLU A 54 -23.82 14.95 13.73
CA GLU A 54 -23.46 15.34 12.37
C GLU A 54 -21.93 15.48 12.22
N GLN A 55 -21.26 16.10 13.20
CA GLN A 55 -19.79 16.17 13.22
C GLN A 55 -19.15 14.78 13.23
N ASN A 56 -19.64 13.86 14.07
CA ASN A 56 -19.13 12.48 14.10
C ASN A 56 -19.39 11.71 12.80
N LYS A 57 -20.52 11.99 12.13
CA LYS A 57 -20.85 11.38 10.84
C LYS A 57 -19.92 11.90 9.74
N ILE A 58 -19.65 13.20 9.70
CA ILE A 58 -18.71 13.83 8.77
C ILE A 58 -17.29 13.29 9.02
N ALA A 59 -16.81 13.28 10.27
CA ALA A 59 -15.49 12.75 10.62
C ALA A 59 -15.34 11.28 10.19
N LYS A 60 -16.35 10.44 10.45
CA LYS A 60 -16.35 9.03 10.03
C LYS A 60 -16.39 8.86 8.51
N GLN A 61 -17.06 9.76 7.79
CA GLN A 61 -17.04 9.77 6.33
C GLN A 61 -15.67 10.18 5.78
N GLN A 62 -15.04 11.20 6.37
CA GLN A 62 -13.70 11.65 6.01
C GLN A 62 -12.66 10.56 6.28
N GLU A 63 -12.66 9.94 7.46
CA GLU A 63 -11.76 8.83 7.80
C GLU A 63 -11.91 7.66 6.82
N ARG A 64 -13.15 7.30 6.45
CA ARG A 64 -13.42 6.26 5.46
C ARG A 64 -12.95 6.65 4.06
N ALA A 65 -13.07 7.91 3.68
CA ALA A 65 -12.60 8.42 2.39
C ALA A 65 -11.06 8.40 2.34
N GLU A 66 -10.38 8.81 3.42
CA GLU A 66 -8.93 8.73 3.54
C GLU A 66 -8.43 7.30 3.53
N LYS A 67 -9.08 6.39 4.26
CA LYS A 67 -8.73 4.96 4.24
C LYS A 67 -8.91 4.37 2.83
N ARG A 68 -10.02 4.67 2.15
CA ARG A 68 -10.23 4.27 0.75
C ARG A 68 -9.21 4.87 -0.21
N LYS A 69 -8.72 6.08 0.04
CA LYS A 69 -7.66 6.72 -0.75
C LYS A 69 -6.32 6.01 -0.54
N LYS A 70 -5.95 5.71 0.72
CA LYS A 70 -4.76 4.93 1.05
C LYS A 70 -4.82 3.50 0.49
N ASP A 71 -5.97 2.84 0.59
CA ASP A 71 -6.18 1.49 0.05
C ASP A 71 -6.13 1.50 -1.49
N LYS A 72 -6.62 2.56 -2.16
CA LYS A 72 -6.45 2.75 -3.62
C LYS A 72 -5.00 3.04 -4.01
N GLU A 73 -4.27 3.84 -3.24
CA GLU A 73 -2.83 4.08 -3.44
C GLU A 73 -2.01 2.79 -3.22
N ALA A 74 -2.43 1.91 -2.29
CA ALA A 74 -1.79 0.63 -2.06
C ALA A 74 -2.18 -0.44 -3.11
N ALA A 75 -3.42 -0.44 -3.60
CA ALA A 75 -3.89 -1.38 -4.61
C ALA A 75 -3.41 -1.02 -6.03
N SER A 76 -3.21 0.27 -6.31
CA SER A 76 -2.59 0.73 -7.55
C SER A 76 -1.10 0.38 -7.61
N ALA A 77 -0.41 0.17 -6.47
CA ALA A 77 0.98 -0.31 -6.43
C ALA A 77 1.22 -1.70 -7.06
N GLY A 78 0.17 -2.43 -7.44
CA GLY A 78 0.28 -3.67 -8.24
C GLY A 78 0.38 -3.46 -9.76
N ASP A 79 0.04 -2.27 -10.26
CA ASP A 79 0.04 -1.89 -11.69
C ASP A 79 0.43 -0.40 -11.88
N GLU A 80 1.18 0.19 -10.95
CA GLU A 80 1.53 1.62 -10.96
C GLU A 80 2.91 1.87 -11.58
N PRO A 81 3.05 2.97 -12.36
CA PRO A 81 4.34 3.42 -12.85
C PRO A 81 5.24 3.77 -11.66
N LEU A 82 6.17 2.86 -11.34
CA LEU A 82 7.34 3.00 -10.49
C LEU A 82 7.19 4.02 -9.34
N SER A 83 7.11 3.54 -8.09
CA SER A 83 6.85 4.36 -6.90
C SER A 83 7.57 5.73 -6.89
N LYS A 84 6.92 6.79 -6.37
CA LYS A 84 7.48 8.15 -6.28
C LYS A 84 8.92 8.20 -5.74
N LYS A 85 9.28 7.24 -4.88
CA LYS A 85 10.63 7.08 -4.34
C LYS A 85 11.65 6.72 -5.42
N ALA A 86 11.32 5.78 -6.30
CA ALA A 86 12.22 5.36 -7.37
C ALA A 86 12.44 6.47 -8.40
N LYS A 87 11.41 7.28 -8.71
CA LYS A 87 11.56 8.48 -9.56
C LYS A 87 12.54 9.51 -9.00
N LYS A 88 12.55 9.66 -7.66
CA LYS A 88 13.53 10.50 -6.97
C LYS A 88 14.95 9.91 -7.05
N VAL A 89 15.08 8.59 -6.86
CA VAL A 89 16.38 7.88 -6.90
C VAL A 89 17.02 7.95 -8.30
N ILE A 90 16.32 7.46 -9.32
CA ILE A 90 15.95 8.31 -10.45
C ILE A 90 16.83 9.51 -10.74
N GLU A 91 16.22 10.67 -10.50
CA GLU A 91 16.74 12.01 -10.71
C GLU A 91 18.07 12.30 -9.98
N GLU A 92 18.27 11.77 -8.78
CA GLU A 92 19.47 12.03 -7.96
C GLU A 92 20.70 11.18 -8.36
N SER A 93 20.53 10.08 -9.10
CA SER A 93 21.62 9.15 -9.43
C SER A 93 22.19 9.39 -10.83
N ASP A 94 23.51 9.38 -10.99
CA ASP A 94 24.17 9.41 -12.31
C ASP A 94 24.22 8.03 -12.98
N VAL A 95 24.26 6.97 -12.17
CA VAL A 95 24.40 5.59 -12.60
C VAL A 95 23.36 4.72 -11.90
N ILE A 96 22.62 3.93 -12.69
CA ILE A 96 21.62 2.98 -12.21
C ILE A 96 22.06 1.58 -12.59
N VAL A 97 22.03 0.70 -11.59
CA VAL A 97 22.43 -0.70 -11.73
C VAL A 97 21.21 -1.56 -11.45
N GLU A 98 20.83 -2.35 -12.44
CA GLU A 98 19.74 -3.30 -12.33
C GLU A 98 20.29 -4.72 -12.17
N VAL A 99 19.93 -5.36 -11.06
CA VAL A 99 20.46 -6.67 -10.69
C VAL A 99 19.45 -7.74 -11.10
N LEU A 100 19.85 -8.60 -12.05
CA LEU A 100 19.06 -9.67 -12.64
C LEU A 100 19.51 -11.03 -12.09
N ASP A 101 18.60 -11.99 -11.90
CA ASP A 101 18.95 -13.37 -11.52
C ASP A 101 19.33 -14.16 -12.78
N ALA A 102 20.50 -14.82 -12.79
CA ALA A 102 21.03 -15.54 -13.95
C ALA A 102 20.12 -16.67 -14.48
N ARG A 103 19.17 -17.14 -13.67
CA ARG A 103 18.21 -18.19 -14.05
C ARG A 103 17.05 -17.67 -14.88
N ASP A 104 16.65 -16.42 -14.66
CA ASP A 104 15.52 -15.78 -15.34
C ASP A 104 15.71 -14.26 -15.43
N PRO A 105 16.71 -13.76 -16.18
CA PRO A 105 17.00 -12.33 -16.20
C PRO A 105 15.82 -11.49 -16.68
N LEU A 106 15.02 -11.99 -17.64
CA LEU A 106 13.87 -11.28 -18.18
C LEU A 106 12.74 -11.11 -17.14
N GLY A 107 12.50 -12.11 -16.29
CA GLY A 107 11.48 -12.03 -15.24
C GLY A 107 11.80 -11.02 -14.13
N TYR A 108 13.07 -10.64 -13.98
CA TYR A 108 13.52 -9.64 -13.01
C TYR A 108 13.78 -8.26 -13.62
N ARG A 109 13.54 -8.06 -14.93
CA ARG A 109 13.65 -6.75 -15.58
C ARG A 109 12.51 -5.84 -15.18
N CYS A 110 12.78 -4.54 -15.18
CA CYS A 110 11.81 -3.49 -14.97
C CYS A 110 11.78 -2.51 -16.18
N PRO A 111 11.02 -2.81 -17.25
CA PRO A 111 10.96 -1.96 -18.45
C PRO A 111 10.54 -0.51 -18.16
N GLN A 112 9.71 -0.32 -17.12
CA GLN A 112 9.27 0.99 -16.66
C GLN A 112 10.43 1.85 -16.14
N LEU A 113 11.37 1.23 -15.43
CA LEU A 113 12.60 1.89 -14.97
C LEU A 113 13.47 2.27 -16.16
N GLU A 114 13.69 1.34 -17.08
CA GLU A 114 14.52 1.55 -18.28
C GLU A 114 13.98 2.68 -19.16
N GLU A 115 12.67 2.71 -19.42
CA GLU A 115 12.01 3.77 -20.19
C GLU A 115 12.17 5.14 -19.51
N MET A 116 12.06 5.18 -18.18
CA MET A 116 12.29 6.41 -17.42
C MET A 116 13.74 6.89 -17.54
N VAL A 117 14.71 5.98 -17.47
CA VAL A 117 16.13 6.34 -17.64
C VAL A 117 16.41 6.83 -19.06
N LEU A 118 15.82 6.19 -20.08
CA LEU A 118 15.98 6.58 -21.47
C LEU A 118 15.38 7.96 -21.76
N LYS A 119 14.28 8.33 -21.10
CA LYS A 119 13.67 9.68 -21.18
C LYS A 119 14.59 10.79 -20.67
N HIS A 120 15.60 10.49 -19.86
CA HIS A 120 16.56 11.49 -19.35
C HIS A 120 17.72 11.80 -20.31
N GLU A 121 17.59 11.45 -21.60
CA GLU A 121 18.48 11.84 -22.71
C GLU A 121 19.98 11.56 -22.43
N GLY A 122 20.30 10.37 -21.93
CA GLY A 122 21.69 9.91 -21.80
C GLY A 122 22.51 10.53 -20.67
N LYS A 123 21.90 11.39 -19.82
CA LYS A 123 22.57 11.88 -18.60
C LYS A 123 22.84 10.77 -17.59
N LYS A 124 22.01 9.74 -17.59
CA LYS A 124 22.06 8.62 -16.64
C LYS A 124 22.48 7.37 -17.37
N LYS A 125 23.39 6.60 -16.78
CA LYS A 125 23.87 5.34 -17.34
C LYS A 125 23.11 4.18 -16.69
N LEU A 126 22.60 3.27 -17.50
CA LEU A 126 22.00 2.01 -17.06
C LEU A 126 23.00 0.88 -17.28
N LEU A 127 23.16 0.00 -16.28
CA LEU A 127 24.00 -1.18 -16.36
C LEU A 127 23.28 -2.38 -15.74
N PHE A 128 23.52 -3.56 -16.29
CA PHE A 128 22.97 -4.80 -15.78
C PHE A 128 24.02 -5.58 -14.98
N ILE A 129 23.59 -6.20 -13.89
CA ILE A 129 24.38 -7.18 -13.16
C ILE A 129 23.63 -8.49 -13.13
N LEU A 130 24.19 -9.52 -13.76
CA LEU A 130 23.68 -10.88 -13.69
C LEU A 130 24.22 -11.56 -12.43
N ASN A 131 23.37 -11.66 -11.41
CA ASN A 131 23.68 -12.23 -10.10
C ASN A 131 23.34 -13.74 -10.05
N LYS A 132 23.98 -14.45 -9.12
CA LYS A 132 23.79 -15.89 -8.86
C LYS A 132 24.11 -16.78 -10.06
N ILE A 133 25.14 -16.42 -10.82
CA ILE A 133 25.60 -17.20 -11.98
C ILE A 133 25.96 -18.65 -11.65
N ASP A 134 26.25 -18.95 -10.37
CA ASP A 134 26.51 -20.28 -9.86
C ASP A 134 25.28 -21.20 -9.87
N LEU A 135 24.07 -20.64 -9.91
CA LEU A 135 22.81 -21.40 -9.94
C LEU A 135 22.32 -21.70 -11.37
N ALA A 136 23.01 -21.19 -12.39
CA ALA A 136 22.68 -21.39 -13.78
C ALA A 136 23.82 -22.14 -14.51
N PRO A 137 23.52 -22.99 -15.51
CA PRO A 137 24.55 -23.58 -16.36
C PRO A 137 25.38 -22.50 -17.08
N LYS A 138 26.69 -22.72 -17.23
CA LYS A 138 27.60 -21.75 -17.88
C LYS A 138 27.11 -21.36 -19.29
N ASP A 139 26.66 -22.33 -20.08
CA ASP A 139 26.13 -22.08 -21.43
C ASP A 139 24.90 -21.14 -21.42
N ASN A 140 24.06 -21.21 -20.38
CA ASN A 140 22.92 -20.30 -20.24
C ASN A 140 23.38 -18.90 -19.84
N VAL A 141 24.33 -18.81 -18.91
CA VAL A 141 24.93 -17.53 -18.49
C VAL A 141 25.57 -16.82 -19.67
N GLU A 142 26.31 -17.53 -20.51
CA GLU A 142 26.93 -16.98 -21.72
C GLU A 142 25.88 -16.48 -22.72
N LYS A 143 24.82 -17.27 -22.97
CA LYS A 143 23.71 -16.85 -23.83
C LYS A 143 23.03 -15.59 -23.30
N TRP A 144 22.79 -15.52 -21.99
CA TRP A 144 22.21 -14.34 -21.36
C TRP A 144 23.13 -13.14 -21.43
N LEU A 145 24.43 -13.31 -21.21
CA LEU A 145 25.41 -12.24 -21.35
C LEU A 145 25.38 -11.66 -22.77
N ARG A 146 25.42 -12.52 -23.80
CA ARG A 146 25.35 -12.08 -25.20
C ARG A 146 24.05 -11.37 -25.55
N TYR A 147 22.93 -11.85 -25.01
CA TYR A 147 21.63 -11.23 -25.21
C TYR A 147 21.55 -9.84 -24.56
N LEU A 148 21.98 -9.71 -23.30
CA LEU A 148 21.86 -8.47 -22.53
C LEU A 148 22.92 -7.43 -22.93
N GLU A 149 24.13 -7.84 -23.31
CA GLU A 149 25.19 -6.96 -23.84
C GLU A 149 24.76 -6.20 -25.11
N ALA A 150 23.83 -6.76 -25.89
CA ALA A 150 23.29 -6.09 -27.08
C ALA A 150 22.45 -4.85 -26.72
N GLU A 151 21.90 -4.80 -25.50
CA GLU A 151 21.05 -3.71 -25.03
C GLU A 151 21.79 -2.76 -24.10
N CYS A 152 22.50 -3.28 -23.09
CA CYS A 152 23.21 -2.50 -22.07
C CYS A 152 24.47 -3.23 -21.57
N PRO A 153 25.49 -2.48 -21.10
CA PRO A 153 26.66 -3.09 -20.45
C PRO A 153 26.23 -4.01 -19.30
N THR A 154 26.63 -5.28 -19.39
CA THR A 154 26.21 -6.33 -18.45
C THR A 154 27.42 -6.97 -17.78
N PHE A 155 27.37 -7.12 -16.46
CA PHE A 155 28.43 -7.76 -15.68
C PHE A 155 27.93 -9.03 -15.01
N LEU A 156 28.77 -10.06 -14.97
CA LEU A 156 28.49 -11.29 -14.24
C LEU A 156 28.97 -11.14 -12.79
N PHE A 157 28.10 -11.49 -11.84
CA PHE A 157 28.43 -11.46 -10.41
C PHE A 157 28.16 -12.81 -9.74
N LYS A 158 29.19 -13.30 -9.05
CA LYS A 158 29.12 -14.48 -8.18
C LYS A 158 29.40 -14.05 -6.75
N ALA A 159 28.43 -14.22 -5.85
CA ALA A 159 28.51 -13.80 -4.46
C ALA A 159 29.38 -14.70 -3.54
N SER A 160 30.31 -15.50 -4.08
CA SER A 160 31.08 -16.44 -3.25
C SER A 160 31.93 -15.66 -2.23
N MET A 161 31.76 -15.96 -0.94
CA MET A 161 32.49 -15.34 0.18
C MET A 161 33.96 -15.75 0.27
N GLN A 162 34.51 -16.41 -0.75
CA GLN A 162 35.93 -16.68 -0.85
C GLN A 162 36.60 -15.45 -1.44
N LEU A 163 37.12 -14.58 -0.56
CA LEU A 163 38.12 -13.58 -0.90
C LEU A 163 39.33 -14.28 -1.50
N GLN A 164 39.31 -14.52 -2.80
CA GLN A 164 40.48 -14.87 -3.59
C GLN A 164 40.73 -13.70 -4.52
N ASP A 165 41.76 -12.94 -4.14
CA ASP A 165 42.45 -11.85 -4.81
C ASP A 165 41.68 -10.82 -5.63
N ARG A 166 42.09 -9.56 -5.42
CA ARG A 166 41.67 -8.36 -6.12
C ARG A 166 42.03 -8.43 -7.61
N THR A 167 41.27 -9.21 -8.36
CA THR A 167 41.06 -8.98 -9.78
C THR A 167 39.58 -9.19 -9.96
N VAL A 168 38.82 -8.09 -9.99
CA VAL A 168 37.55 -8.16 -10.70
C VAL A 168 37.99 -8.51 -12.11
N SER A 169 37.84 -9.78 -12.49
CA SER A 169 37.92 -10.20 -13.88
C SER A 169 36.71 -9.59 -14.57
N ILE A 170 36.76 -8.28 -14.75
CA ILE A 170 35.96 -7.59 -15.73
C ILE A 170 36.58 -8.03 -17.03
N GLU A 171 36.09 -9.14 -17.58
CA GLU A 171 36.20 -9.33 -19.03
C GLU A 171 35.36 -8.20 -19.63
N VAL A 172 35.98 -7.02 -19.76
CA VAL A 172 35.46 -5.97 -20.61
C VAL A 172 35.63 -6.55 -22.01
N ALA A 173 34.59 -7.20 -22.53
CA ALA A 173 34.44 -7.39 -23.95
C ALA A 173 34.16 -6.02 -24.58
N CYS A 174 35.15 -5.13 -24.53
CA CYS A 174 35.17 -3.86 -25.24
C CYS A 174 35.35 -4.21 -26.71
N THR A 175 34.28 -4.68 -27.34
CA THR A 175 34.20 -4.58 -28.79
C THR A 175 33.92 -3.11 -29.08
N MET A 176 35.00 -2.40 -29.40
CA MET A 176 34.95 -1.05 -29.93
C MET A 176 33.94 -1.00 -31.08
N LEU A 177 32.88 -0.24 -30.90
CA LEU A 177 32.19 0.44 -32.00
C LEU A 177 32.25 1.92 -31.66
N PHE A 178 33.22 2.59 -32.29
CA PHE A 178 33.20 4.02 -32.54
C PHE A 178 31.97 4.39 -33.38
#